data_AF-A0A5D2Y1U9-F1
#
_entry.id   AF-A0A5D2Y1U9-F1
#
_cell.length_a   1.000
_cell.length_b   1.000
_cell.length_c   1.000
_cell.angle_alpha   90.00
_cell.angle_beta   90.00
_cell.angle_gamma   90.00
#
_symmetry.space_group_name_H-M   'P 1'
#
loop_
_entity.id
_entity.type
_entity.pdbx_description
1 polymer ?
#
loop_
_entity_poly.entity_id
_entity_poly.type
_entity_poly.pdbx_seq_one_letter_code
_entity_poly.pdbx_strand_id
1 'polypeptide(L)'
;MDMKHLIPIFVIFFFFMSTTSASVALAPSSSDTQSFSFSKLEGDQTFSILPTDVDLKLQKICGETDYPIECLTTTVPFLDENVAIIPVSILKVEIDAIHNKTKEAIDKAYEFSMNPSTSRLLPLCLKTCINNYNAIVESKQRIVDAISIGDANELSMELSHNMEHVFACEDEFKEAKIKSPIAELNSLLVKIITNSLTICVDMIKF
;
A
#
# COMPACT_ATOMS: atom_id res chain seq x y z
N MET A 1 -56.02 29.85 -38.78
CA MET A 1 -55.85 28.47 -39.25
C MET A 1 -55.58 27.61 -38.04
N ASP A 2 -56.65 27.21 -37.39
CA ASP A 2 -56.68 26.13 -36.40
C ASP A 2 -56.66 24.79 -37.14
N MET A 3 -55.91 23.81 -36.61
CA MET A 3 -56.43 22.45 -36.53
C MET A 3 -55.73 21.69 -35.39
N LYS A 4 -56.54 21.41 -34.38
CA LYS A 4 -56.40 20.37 -33.37
C LYS A 4 -56.54 18.99 -34.02
N HIS A 5 -56.31 17.95 -33.19
CA HIS A 5 -56.68 16.53 -33.34
C HIS A 5 -55.52 15.62 -33.81
N LEU A 6 -55.27 14.42 -33.26
CA LEU A 6 -55.93 13.58 -32.26
C LEU A 6 -54.93 12.51 -31.81
N ILE A 7 -55.01 12.11 -30.55
CA ILE A 7 -54.41 10.89 -30.00
C ILE A 7 -55.20 9.68 -30.51
N PRO A 8 -54.56 8.54 -30.81
CA PRO A 8 -55.16 7.24 -30.58
C PRO A 8 -54.39 6.50 -29.48
N ILE A 9 -55.14 6.22 -28.42
CA ILE A 9 -54.82 5.28 -27.36
C ILE A 9 -54.76 3.88 -28.00
N PHE A 10 -53.59 3.25 -28.00
CA PHE A 10 -53.47 1.81 -28.20
C PHE A 10 -53.29 1.14 -26.84
N VAL A 11 -54.39 0.63 -26.30
CA VAL A 11 -54.37 -0.34 -25.20
C VAL A 11 -53.86 -1.65 -25.78
N ILE A 12 -52.66 -2.05 -25.38
CA ILE A 12 -52.14 -3.39 -25.64
C ILE A 12 -52.06 -4.11 -24.28
N PHE A 13 -53.12 -4.88 -23.99
CA PHE A 13 -53.07 -5.97 -23.03
C PHE A 13 -52.32 -7.14 -23.68
N PHE A 14 -51.12 -7.46 -23.22
CA PHE A 14 -50.57 -8.81 -23.37
C PHE A 14 -49.90 -9.28 -22.08
N PHE A 15 -50.63 -10.20 -21.42
CA PHE A 15 -50.18 -11.38 -20.68
C PHE A 15 -48.90 -11.31 -19.84
N PHE A 16 -49.11 -11.36 -18.52
CA PHE A 16 -48.18 -12.00 -17.58
C PHE A 16 -47.87 -13.42 -18.03
N MET A 17 -46.62 -13.66 -18.40
CA MET A 17 -45.98 -14.97 -18.35
C MET A 17 -44.74 -14.83 -17.50
N SER A 18 -44.85 -15.28 -16.24
CA SER A 18 -43.75 -15.41 -15.30
C SER A 18 -42.70 -16.34 -15.87
N THR A 19 -41.56 -15.80 -16.27
CA THR A 19 -40.37 -16.60 -16.55
C THR A 19 -39.54 -16.67 -15.27
N THR A 20 -39.53 -17.85 -14.66
CA THR A 20 -38.63 -18.21 -13.57
C THR A 20 -37.19 -18.15 -14.11
N SER A 21 -36.49 -17.05 -13.85
CA SER A 21 -35.03 -17.03 -14.02
C SER A 21 -34.44 -17.83 -12.87
N ALA A 22 -33.90 -19.00 -13.19
CA ALA A 22 -33.12 -19.78 -12.25
C ALA A 22 -31.90 -18.96 -11.80
N SER A 23 -31.84 -18.66 -10.51
CA SER A 23 -30.64 -18.13 -9.87
C SER A 23 -29.55 -19.19 -9.94
N VAL A 24 -28.63 -19.06 -10.89
CA VAL A 24 -27.38 -19.81 -10.86
C VAL A 24 -26.55 -19.22 -9.73
N ALA A 25 -26.48 -19.96 -8.62
CA ALA A 25 -25.61 -19.64 -7.51
C ALA A 25 -24.17 -19.50 -8.04
N LEU A 26 -23.58 -18.34 -7.77
CA LEU A 26 -22.17 -18.06 -8.01
C LEU A 26 -21.34 -19.02 -7.16
N ALA A 27 -20.58 -19.90 -7.81
CA ALA A 27 -19.44 -20.54 -7.16
C ALA A 27 -18.33 -19.47 -7.04
N PRO A 28 -17.77 -19.22 -5.85
CA PRO A 28 -16.56 -18.41 -5.76
C PRO A 28 -15.43 -19.23 -6.39
N SER A 29 -14.80 -18.69 -7.44
CA SER A 29 -13.51 -19.18 -7.90
C SER A 29 -12.54 -19.09 -6.73
N SER A 30 -12.03 -20.22 -6.28
CA SER A 30 -10.97 -20.31 -5.29
C SER A 30 -9.79 -19.48 -5.78
N SER A 31 -9.63 -18.30 -5.20
CA SER A 31 -8.37 -17.59 -5.27
C SER A 31 -7.41 -18.43 -4.43
N ASP A 32 -6.46 -19.08 -5.09
CA ASP A 32 -5.35 -19.73 -4.42
C ASP A 32 -4.55 -18.63 -3.70
N THR A 33 -4.95 -18.34 -2.47
CA THR A 33 -4.15 -17.58 -1.53
C THR A 33 -2.90 -18.40 -1.29
N GLN A 34 -1.82 -18.05 -1.98
CA GLN A 34 -0.51 -18.59 -1.71
C GLN A 34 -0.13 -18.14 -0.29
N SER A 35 -0.44 -19.01 0.67
CA SER A 35 0.01 -18.90 2.04
C SER A 35 1.53 -19.04 2.01
N PHE A 36 2.23 -17.90 2.03
CA PHE A 36 3.63 -17.89 2.38
C PHE A 36 3.69 -18.17 3.89
N SER A 37 3.84 -19.46 4.21
CA SER A 37 4.19 -19.88 5.55
C SER A 37 5.64 -19.46 5.80
N PHE A 38 5.81 -18.24 6.27
CA PHE A 38 7.08 -17.82 6.83
C PHE A 38 7.22 -18.53 8.17
N SER A 39 8.26 -19.36 8.27
CA SER A 39 8.68 -19.97 9.52
C SER A 39 8.83 -18.87 10.55
N LYS A 40 8.03 -18.92 11.61
CA LYS A 40 8.23 -18.15 12.83
C LYS A 40 9.70 -18.27 13.21
N LEU A 41 10.46 -17.20 13.02
CA LEU A 41 11.87 -17.19 13.29
C LEU A 41 12.02 -17.23 14.81
N GLU A 42 12.64 -18.28 15.34
CA GLU A 42 13.01 -18.34 16.76
C GLU A 42 13.87 -17.12 17.09
N GLY A 43 13.37 -16.31 18.04
CA GLY A 43 13.78 -14.93 18.30
C GLY A 43 15.15 -14.73 18.96
N ASP A 44 16.16 -15.52 18.61
CA ASP A 44 17.47 -15.46 19.28
C ASP A 44 18.65 -15.18 18.32
N GLN A 45 18.49 -15.32 16.99
CA GLN A 45 19.64 -15.32 16.08
C GLN A 45 19.77 -14.11 15.13
N THR A 46 18.73 -13.30 14.95
CA THR A 46 18.78 -12.18 13.98
C THR A 46 19.25 -10.87 14.60
N PHE A 47 19.12 -10.71 15.92
CA PHE A 47 19.50 -9.47 16.60
C PHE A 47 21.01 -9.29 16.80
N SER A 48 21.82 -10.35 16.64
CA SER A 48 23.28 -10.26 16.76
C SER A 48 23.97 -9.45 15.66
N ILE A 49 23.25 -9.06 14.59
CA ILE A 49 23.78 -8.25 13.48
C ILE A 49 23.43 -6.76 13.65
N LEU A 50 22.52 -6.41 14.56
CA LEU A 50 22.15 -5.02 14.80
C LEU A 50 23.22 -4.31 15.64
N PRO A 51 23.47 -3.00 15.39
CA PRO A 51 24.36 -2.21 16.22
C PRO A 51 23.97 -2.36 17.70
N THR A 52 24.95 -2.57 18.57
CA THR A 52 24.76 -2.81 20.02
C THR A 52 24.16 -1.61 20.78
N ASP A 53 23.75 -0.56 20.07
CA ASP A 53 23.31 0.75 20.58
C ASP A 53 21.83 1.05 20.27
N VAL A 54 21.06 0.09 19.77
CA VAL A 54 19.63 0.30 19.51
C VAL A 54 18.80 0.09 20.78
N ASP A 55 17.91 1.02 21.10
CA ASP A 55 17.03 0.96 22.28
C ASP A 55 16.25 -0.37 22.37
N LEU A 56 16.25 -1.00 23.55
CA LEU A 56 15.64 -2.32 23.77
C LEU A 56 14.13 -2.34 23.57
N LYS A 57 13.41 -1.23 23.83
CA LYS A 57 11.98 -1.14 23.56
C LYS A 57 11.73 -1.08 22.05
N LEU A 58 12.59 -0.38 21.32
CA LEU A 58 12.49 -0.33 19.86
C LEU A 58 12.78 -1.70 19.25
N GLN A 59 13.83 -2.39 19.73
CA GLN A 59 14.11 -3.77 19.33
C GLN A 59 12.90 -4.69 19.57
N LYS A 60 12.22 -4.53 20.72
CA LYS A 60 11.02 -5.30 21.02
C LYS A 60 9.87 -4.99 20.06
N ILE A 61 9.58 -3.72 19.78
CA ILE A 61 8.51 -3.35 18.84
C ILE A 61 8.81 -3.90 17.44
N CYS A 62 10.00 -3.63 16.92
CA CYS A 62 10.39 -4.10 15.59
C CYS A 62 10.51 -5.64 15.51
N GLY A 63 10.87 -6.30 16.60
CA GLY A 63 10.98 -7.77 16.66
C GLY A 63 9.66 -8.51 16.48
N GLU A 64 8.53 -7.83 16.69
CA GLU A 64 7.18 -8.37 16.49
C GLU A 64 6.64 -8.03 15.07
N THR A 65 7.43 -7.39 14.21
CA THR A 65 7.06 -7.07 12.82
C THR A 65 7.54 -8.14 11.83
N ASP A 66 6.96 -8.16 10.62
CA ASP A 66 7.35 -9.11 9.57
C ASP A 66 8.77 -8.86 9.04
N TYR A 67 9.26 -7.61 9.12
CA TYR A 67 10.61 -7.22 8.67
C TYR A 67 11.36 -6.44 9.76
N PRO A 68 11.87 -7.12 10.82
CA PRO A 68 12.48 -6.44 11.97
C PRO A 68 13.70 -5.60 11.63
N ILE A 69 14.54 -6.05 10.71
CA ILE A 69 15.75 -5.32 10.30
C ILE A 69 15.37 -4.03 9.58
N GLU A 70 14.41 -4.09 8.67
CA GLU A 70 13.89 -2.92 7.96
C GLU A 70 13.17 -1.96 8.91
N CYS A 71 12.39 -2.45 9.88
CA CYS A 71 11.80 -1.61 10.92
C CYS A 71 12.89 -0.81 11.65
N LEU A 72 13.94 -1.47 12.12
CA LEU A 72 15.01 -0.81 12.88
C LEU A 72 15.82 0.16 12.03
N THR A 73 16.31 -0.30 10.88
CA THR A 73 17.19 0.50 10.01
C THR A 73 16.49 1.70 9.39
N THR A 74 15.16 1.67 9.26
CA THR A 74 14.37 2.79 8.71
C THR A 74 13.80 3.68 9.80
N THR A 75 13.57 3.17 11.01
CA THR A 75 13.11 3.98 12.15
C THR A 75 14.23 4.76 12.80
N VAL A 76 15.39 4.14 13.06
CA VAL A 76 16.50 4.75 13.81
C VAL A 76 16.94 6.11 13.25
N PRO A 77 17.11 6.31 11.92
CA PRO A 77 17.50 7.60 11.37
C PRO A 77 16.48 8.74 11.57
N PHE A 78 15.25 8.40 11.92
CA PHE A 78 14.12 9.32 12.07
C PHE A 78 13.66 9.47 13.53
N LEU A 79 14.28 8.72 14.45
CA LEU A 79 13.92 8.73 15.86
C LEU A 79 14.59 9.92 16.57
N ASP A 80 13.79 10.89 16.99
CA ASP A 80 14.25 11.97 17.87
C ASP A 80 14.47 11.45 19.30
N GLU A 81 15.49 11.95 19.99
CA GLU A 81 15.83 11.57 21.37
C GLU A 81 14.66 11.74 22.36
N ASN A 82 13.72 12.64 22.05
CA ASN A 82 12.56 12.94 22.90
C ASN A 82 11.32 12.11 22.57
N VAL A 83 11.34 11.29 21.50
CA VAL A 83 10.20 10.47 21.11
C VAL A 83 10.05 9.30 22.09
N ALA A 84 8.87 9.18 22.68
CA ALA A 84 8.53 8.00 23.48
C ALA A 84 8.54 6.74 22.61
N ILE A 85 9.32 5.72 22.99
CA ILE A 85 9.40 4.46 22.26
C ILE A 85 8.22 3.56 22.68
N ILE A 86 7.07 3.86 22.06
CA ILE A 86 5.80 3.14 22.18
C ILE A 86 5.21 2.92 20.77
N PRO A 87 4.34 1.90 20.55
CA PRO A 87 3.88 1.52 19.22
C PRO A 87 3.34 2.68 18.37
N VAL A 88 2.47 3.52 18.94
CA VAL A 88 1.89 4.66 18.20
C VAL A 88 2.92 5.70 17.77
N SER A 89 3.96 5.92 18.56
CA SER A 89 5.03 6.86 18.21
C SER A 89 5.96 6.27 17.17
N ILE A 90 6.30 4.98 17.28
CA ILE A 90 7.12 4.29 16.28
C ILE A 90 6.38 4.21 14.94
N LEU A 91 5.06 3.97 14.95
CA LEU A 91 4.26 4.04 13.73
C LEU A 91 4.39 5.40 13.05
N LYS A 92 4.25 6.51 13.79
CA LYS A 92 4.41 7.86 13.21
C LYS A 92 5.80 8.07 12.58
N VAL A 93 6.85 7.55 13.22
CA VAL A 93 8.21 7.60 12.68
C VAL A 93 8.33 6.75 11.40
N GLU A 94 7.72 5.56 11.34
CA GLU A 94 7.68 4.76 10.11
C GLU A 94 6.90 5.46 8.99
N ILE A 95 5.79 6.17 9.29
CA ILE A 95 5.08 6.99 8.29
C ILE A 95 5.99 8.08 7.71
N ASP A 96 6.82 8.72 8.55
CA ASP A 96 7.82 9.68 8.09
C ASP A 96 8.89 9.01 7.21
N ALA A 97 9.31 7.80 7.57
CA ALA A 97 10.25 7.01 6.77
C ALA A 97 9.66 6.61 5.40
N ILE A 98 8.41 6.13 5.35
CA ILE A 98 7.68 5.83 4.11
C ILE A 98 7.65 7.07 3.23
N HIS A 99 7.20 8.20 3.76
CA HIS A 99 7.12 9.45 3.01
C HIS A 99 8.48 9.89 2.44
N ASN A 100 9.55 9.81 3.22
CA ASN A 100 10.88 10.20 2.74
C ASN A 100 11.44 9.21 1.72
N LYS A 101 11.23 7.91 1.90
CA LYS A 101 11.66 6.89 0.93
C LYS A 101 10.87 6.94 -0.36
N THR A 102 9.60 7.32 -0.31
CA THR A 102 8.79 7.59 -1.50
C THR A 102 9.29 8.81 -2.26
N LYS A 103 9.71 9.88 -1.56
CA LYS A 103 10.36 11.03 -2.22
C LYS A 103 11.68 10.63 -2.88
N GLU A 104 12.50 9.83 -2.22
CA GLU A 104 13.71 9.25 -2.82
C GLU A 104 13.37 8.44 -4.09
N ALA A 105 12.25 7.71 -4.09
CA ALA A 105 11.81 6.93 -5.24
C ALA A 105 11.37 7.80 -6.42
N ILE A 106 10.68 8.91 -6.13
CA ILE A 106 10.31 9.92 -7.12
C ILE A 106 11.57 10.51 -7.75
N ASP A 107 12.54 10.93 -6.94
CA ASP A 107 13.78 11.54 -7.44
C ASP A 107 14.57 10.57 -8.33
N LYS A 108 14.73 9.31 -7.90
CA LYS A 108 15.36 8.25 -8.71
C LYS A 108 14.58 7.96 -9.98
N ALA A 109 13.24 7.94 -9.92
CA ALA A 109 12.43 7.70 -11.11
C ALA A 109 12.59 8.83 -12.13
N TYR A 110 12.67 10.09 -11.69
CA TYR A 110 13.00 11.21 -12.56
C TYR A 110 14.39 11.07 -13.17
N GLU A 111 15.42 10.74 -12.36
CA GLU A 111 16.78 10.53 -12.85
C GLU A 111 16.82 9.45 -13.95
N PHE A 112 16.21 8.28 -13.69
CA PHE A 112 16.15 7.20 -14.68
C PHE A 112 15.35 7.56 -15.93
N SER A 113 14.35 8.45 -15.83
CA SER A 113 13.57 8.89 -16.98
C SER A 113 14.34 9.81 -17.93
N MET A 114 15.34 10.54 -17.40
CA MET A 114 16.18 11.46 -18.19
C MET A 114 17.40 10.77 -18.80
N ASN A 115 17.79 9.61 -18.27
CA ASN A 115 18.92 8.85 -18.80
C ASN A 115 18.60 8.27 -20.20
N PRO A 116 19.58 8.25 -21.14
CA PRO A 116 19.40 7.62 -22.44
C PRO A 116 19.07 6.12 -22.29
N SER A 117 17.78 5.79 -22.34
CA SER A 117 17.29 4.42 -22.14
C SER A 117 17.48 3.58 -23.41
N THR A 118 17.85 2.32 -23.23
CA THR A 118 17.82 1.30 -24.30
C THR A 118 16.39 0.92 -24.71
N SER A 119 15.40 1.20 -23.86
CA SER A 119 13.97 0.96 -24.11
C SER A 119 13.16 2.26 -24.13
N ARG A 120 12.36 2.43 -25.18
CA ARG A 120 11.41 3.57 -25.31
C ARG A 120 10.25 3.53 -24.32
N LEU A 121 9.97 2.37 -23.72
CA LEU A 121 8.88 2.22 -22.74
C LEU A 121 9.32 2.60 -21.33
N LEU A 122 10.62 2.61 -21.03
CA LEU A 122 11.12 2.87 -19.68
C LEU A 122 10.60 4.21 -19.11
N PRO A 123 10.64 5.34 -19.84
CA PRO A 123 10.11 6.61 -19.32
C PRO A 123 8.61 6.59 -19.07
N LEU A 124 7.84 5.76 -19.80
CA LEU A 124 6.40 5.63 -19.59
C LEU A 124 6.11 4.88 -18.28
N CYS A 125 6.78 3.74 -18.05
CA CYS A 125 6.67 3.00 -16.79
C CYS A 125 7.06 3.89 -15.60
N LEU A 126 8.18 4.62 -15.71
CA LEU A 126 8.65 5.53 -14.65
C LEU A 126 7.66 6.68 -14.39
N LYS A 127 7.01 7.20 -15.42
CA LYS A 127 5.96 8.22 -15.25
C LYS A 127 4.77 7.66 -14.45
N THR A 128 4.34 6.43 -14.73
CA THR A 128 3.28 5.79 -13.94
C THR A 128 3.71 5.57 -12.50
N CYS A 129 4.97 5.16 -12.26
CA CYS A 129 5.52 5.04 -10.92
C CYS A 129 5.50 6.38 -10.16
N ILE A 130 5.95 7.47 -10.78
CA ILE A 130 5.93 8.81 -10.18
C ILE A 130 4.50 9.21 -9.76
N ASN A 131 3.49 8.92 -10.58
CA ASN A 131 2.09 9.21 -10.23
C ASN A 131 1.63 8.40 -9.00
N ASN A 132 1.95 7.10 -8.94
CA ASN A 132 1.63 6.26 -7.81
C ASN A 132 2.36 6.69 -6.52
N TYR A 133 3.64 7.06 -6.64
CA TYR A 133 4.41 7.58 -5.49
C TYR A 133 3.87 8.92 -4.99
N ASN A 134 3.42 9.81 -5.88
CA ASN A 134 2.78 11.06 -5.45
C ASN A 134 1.50 10.77 -4.63
N ALA A 135 0.71 9.77 -5.01
CA ALA A 135 -0.45 9.37 -4.21
C ALA A 135 -0.07 8.92 -2.78
N ILE A 136 1.06 8.22 -2.63
CA ILE A 136 1.61 7.86 -1.31
C ILE A 136 2.07 9.10 -0.53
N VAL A 137 2.70 10.08 -1.19
CA VAL A 137 3.09 11.34 -0.52
C VAL A 137 1.85 12.12 -0.06
N GLU A 138 0.81 12.15 -0.88
CA GLU A 138 -0.45 12.86 -0.62
C GLU A 138 -1.30 12.18 0.47
N SER A 139 -1.15 10.88 0.71
CA SER A 139 -1.87 10.16 1.77
C SER A 139 -1.37 10.42 3.18
N LYS A 140 -0.13 10.93 3.33
CA LYS A 140 0.50 11.14 4.65
C LYS A 140 -0.39 11.87 5.65
N GLN A 141 -1.03 12.98 5.24
CA GLN A 141 -1.83 13.75 6.18
C GLN A 141 -3.06 12.98 6.65
N ARG A 142 -3.73 12.23 5.76
CA ARG A 142 -4.88 11.38 6.13
C ARG A 142 -4.48 10.29 7.12
N ILE A 143 -3.31 9.68 6.91
CA ILE A 143 -2.73 8.71 7.84
C ILE A 143 -2.47 9.34 9.23
N VAL A 144 -1.85 10.52 9.27
CA VAL A 144 -1.57 11.23 10.53
C VAL A 144 -2.86 11.64 11.25
N ASP A 145 -3.87 12.08 10.50
CA ASP A 145 -5.18 12.44 11.04
C ASP A 145 -5.88 11.21 11.63
N ALA A 146 -5.89 10.08 10.91
CA ALA A 146 -6.43 8.80 11.36
C ALA A 146 -5.75 8.33 12.67
N ILE A 147 -4.42 8.40 12.76
CA ILE A 147 -3.69 8.11 14.01
C ILE A 147 -4.14 9.04 15.15
N SER A 148 -4.38 10.32 14.85
CA SER A 148 -4.71 11.33 15.86
C SER A 148 -6.11 11.17 16.44
N ILE A 149 -7.08 10.73 15.64
CA ILE A 149 -8.46 10.46 16.07
C ILE A 149 -8.71 9.00 16.47
N GLY A 150 -7.71 8.13 16.28
CA GLY A 150 -7.79 6.70 16.57
C GLY A 150 -8.62 5.89 15.57
N ASP A 151 -8.68 6.32 14.32
CA ASP A 151 -9.39 5.60 13.26
C ASP A 151 -8.50 4.49 12.67
N ALA A 152 -8.54 3.31 13.30
CA ALA A 152 -7.79 2.14 12.87
C ALA A 152 -8.16 1.69 11.44
N ASN A 153 -9.41 1.87 11.04
CA ASN A 153 -9.91 1.42 9.73
C ASN A 153 -9.35 2.30 8.63
N GLU A 154 -9.45 3.62 8.78
CA GLU A 154 -8.88 4.59 7.83
C GLU A 154 -7.35 4.42 7.74
N LEU A 155 -6.69 4.27 8.88
CA LEU A 155 -5.24 4.07 8.94
C LEU A 155 -4.80 2.79 8.19
N SER A 156 -5.46 1.65 8.45
CA SER A 156 -5.15 0.40 7.76
C SER A 156 -5.47 0.47 6.27
N MET A 157 -6.54 1.20 5.90
CA MET A 157 -6.94 1.40 4.51
C MET A 157 -5.90 2.21 3.74
N GLU A 158 -5.50 3.38 4.25
CA GLU A 158 -4.51 4.25 3.59
C GLU A 158 -3.14 3.58 3.47
N LEU A 159 -2.71 2.80 4.49
CA LEU A 159 -1.49 2.00 4.40
C LEU A 159 -1.59 0.90 3.34
N SER A 160 -2.75 0.25 3.21
CA SER A 160 -2.99 -0.76 2.17
C SER A 160 -2.99 -0.14 0.77
N HIS A 161 -3.61 1.04 0.59
CA HIS A 161 -3.53 1.77 -0.67
C HIS A 161 -2.09 2.17 -1.01
N ASN A 162 -1.30 2.60 -0.03
CA ASN A 162 0.12 2.90 -0.26
C ASN A 162 0.88 1.66 -0.77
N MET A 163 0.58 0.48 -0.25
CA MET A 163 1.13 -0.79 -0.75
C MET A 163 0.73 -1.04 -2.20
N GLU A 164 -0.55 -0.89 -2.53
CA GLU A 164 -1.09 -1.06 -3.87
C GLU A 164 -0.43 -0.12 -4.89
N HIS A 165 -0.17 1.12 -4.52
CA HIS A 165 0.56 2.08 -5.35
C HIS A 165 1.99 1.62 -5.67
N VAL A 166 2.70 1.00 -4.71
CA VAL A 166 4.03 0.44 -4.96
C VAL A 166 3.95 -0.77 -5.91
N PHE A 167 2.96 -1.65 -5.73
CA PHE A 167 2.76 -2.80 -6.63
C PHE A 167 2.36 -2.38 -8.04
N ALA A 168 1.47 -1.40 -8.18
CA ALA A 168 1.09 -0.86 -9.48
C ALA A 168 2.32 -0.34 -10.26
N CYS A 169 3.26 0.31 -9.59
CA CYS A 169 4.52 0.70 -10.22
C CYS A 169 5.34 -0.50 -10.70
N GLU A 170 5.50 -1.55 -9.89
CA GLU A 170 6.25 -2.75 -10.30
C GLU A 170 5.56 -3.52 -11.44
N ASP A 171 4.23 -3.53 -11.46
CA ASP A 171 3.45 -4.21 -12.49
C ASP A 171 3.64 -3.57 -13.88
N GLU A 172 3.79 -2.24 -13.96
CA GLU A 172 4.14 -1.54 -15.22
C GLU A 172 5.43 -2.08 -15.86
N PHE A 173 6.46 -2.34 -15.04
CA PHE A 173 7.71 -2.91 -15.53
C PHE A 173 7.54 -4.38 -15.95
N LYS A 174 6.78 -5.17 -15.20
CA LYS A 174 6.47 -6.57 -15.54
C LYS A 174 5.72 -6.66 -16.86
N GLU A 175 4.69 -5.84 -17.06
CA GLU A 175 3.89 -5.78 -18.28
C GLU A 175 4.72 -5.34 -19.50
N ALA A 176 5.57 -4.32 -19.32
CA ALA A 176 6.51 -3.88 -20.34
C ALA A 176 7.65 -4.87 -20.61
N LYS A 177 7.79 -5.91 -19.77
CA LYS A 177 8.90 -6.89 -19.78
C LYS A 177 10.26 -6.22 -19.67
N ILE A 178 10.35 -5.21 -18.80
CA ILE A 178 11.56 -4.45 -18.50
C ILE A 178 11.95 -4.73 -17.06
N LYS A 179 13.25 -4.85 -16.78
CA LYS A 179 13.72 -4.91 -15.40
C LYS A 179 13.49 -3.54 -14.74
N SER A 180 12.72 -3.50 -13.66
CA SER A 180 12.53 -2.29 -12.87
C SER A 180 13.89 -1.77 -12.34
N PRO A 181 14.30 -0.54 -12.67
CA PRO A 181 15.52 0.06 -12.13
C PRO A 181 15.35 0.54 -10.68
N ILE A 182 14.12 0.52 -10.16
CA ILE A 182 13.73 1.00 -8.82
C ILE A 182 13.22 -0.12 -7.90
N ALA A 183 13.37 -1.38 -8.32
CA ALA A 183 12.86 -2.56 -7.62
C ALA A 183 13.31 -2.66 -6.16
N GLU A 184 14.57 -2.32 -5.86
CA GLU A 184 15.09 -2.38 -4.49
C GLU A 184 14.39 -1.39 -3.56
N LEU A 185 14.12 -0.18 -4.06
CA LEU A 185 13.43 0.86 -3.29
C LEU A 185 11.94 0.54 -3.13
N ASN A 186 11.31 -0.03 -4.16
CA ASN A 186 9.96 -0.56 -4.06
C ASN A 186 9.86 -1.71 -3.04
N SER A 187 10.82 -2.63 -3.05
CA SER A 187 10.88 -3.69 -2.04
C SER A 187 11.04 -3.12 -0.63
N LEU A 188 11.87 -2.09 -0.45
CA LEU A 188 12.01 -1.42 0.85
C LEU A 188 10.69 -0.75 1.28
N LEU A 189 10.02 -0.02 0.39
CA LEU A 189 8.73 0.62 0.69
C LEU A 189 7.67 -0.41 1.12
N VAL A 190 7.55 -1.51 0.37
CA VAL A 190 6.66 -2.64 0.74
C VAL A 190 6.94 -3.10 2.16
N LYS A 191 8.21 -3.36 2.50
CA LYS A 191 8.57 -3.87 3.83
C LYS A 191 8.23 -2.89 4.95
N ILE A 192 8.51 -1.60 4.77
CA ILE A 192 8.19 -0.59 5.79
C ILE A 192 6.67 -0.46 5.93
N ILE A 193 5.91 -0.43 4.82
CA ILE A 193 4.44 -0.36 4.86
C ILE A 193 3.85 -1.60 5.56
N THR A 194 4.38 -2.79 5.30
CA THR A 194 3.97 -4.02 6.00
C THR A 194 4.21 -3.90 7.50
N ASN A 195 5.40 -3.48 7.93
CA ASN A 195 5.68 -3.29 9.36
C ASN A 195 4.73 -2.29 10.00
N SER A 196 4.44 -1.18 9.32
CA SER A 196 3.49 -0.17 9.78
C SER A 196 2.07 -0.73 9.92
N LEU A 197 1.64 -1.61 9.01
CA LEU A 197 0.38 -2.34 9.14
C LEU A 197 0.39 -3.27 10.36
N THR A 198 1.46 -4.05 10.57
CA THR A 198 1.60 -4.93 11.75
C THR A 198 1.52 -4.11 13.05
N ILE A 199 2.28 -3.01 13.15
CA ILE A 199 2.25 -2.14 14.34
C ILE A 199 0.86 -1.56 14.55
N CYS A 200 0.21 -1.08 13.48
CA CYS A 200 -1.14 -0.53 13.53
C CYS A 200 -2.17 -1.55 14.04
N VAL A 201 -2.20 -2.74 13.44
CA VAL A 201 -3.27 -3.74 13.68
C VAL A 201 -3.04 -4.50 14.98
N ASP A 202 -1.80 -4.87 15.28
CA ASP A 202 -1.50 -5.83 16.35
C ASP A 202 -1.04 -5.16 17.65
N MET A 203 -0.48 -3.95 17.59
CA MET A 203 0.22 -3.34 18.72
C MET A 203 -0.44 -2.07 19.27
N ILE A 204 -1.31 -1.42 18.49
CA ILE A 204 -2.01 -0.21 18.92
C ILE A 204 -3.45 -0.56 19.33
N LYS A 205 -3.86 -0.02 20.48
CA LYS A 205 -5.25 -0.02 20.91
C LYS A 205 -5.74 1.42 20.89
N PHE A 206 -6.64 1.71 19.97
CA PHE A 206 -7.32 2.99 19.89
C PHE A 206 -8.51 3.03 20.85
#